data_AF-A0A3D1RG37-F1
#
_entry.id   AF-A0A3D1RG37-F1
#
_cell.length_a   1.000
_cell.length_b   1.000
_cell.length_c   1.000
_cell.angle_alpha   90.00
_cell.angle_beta   90.00
_cell.angle_gamma   90.00
#
_symmetry.space_group_name_H-M   'P 1'
#
loop_
_entity.id
_entity.type
_entity.pdbx_description
1 polymer ?
#
loop_
_entity_poly.entity_id
_entity_poly.type
_entity_poly.pdbx_seq_one_letter_code
_entity_poly.pdbx_strand_id
1 'polypeptide(L)'
;MDAIKGKYFSITDPKGVNTVIYKVNQTEKEIFENAPKYTVERLFVTEELKGDLKKKTFFVEEPGESEKLVILSFGKEKVIVNMGILENGKLSISKKPLPIKLNTLYSEKEMEYREFRYTPNLKRPISIIDPETTEEVKPVLYFDKETNEVRGKCKLKPYKSYFAFEIKEDNSDDI
;
A
#
# COMPACT_ATOMS: atom_id res chain seq x y z
N MET A 1 7.18 -17.94 -25.27
CA MET A 1 6.23 -17.19 -24.41
C MET A 1 6.49 -17.65 -23.00
N ASP A 2 7.18 -16.85 -22.21
CA ASP A 2 7.24 -17.09 -20.77
C ASP A 2 5.82 -17.03 -20.24
N ALA A 3 5.35 -18.11 -19.62
CA ALA A 3 4.04 -18.14 -19.00
C ALA A 3 3.99 -16.98 -18.00
N ILE A 4 3.00 -16.10 -18.13
CA ILE A 4 2.72 -15.07 -17.14
C ILE A 4 2.40 -15.81 -15.84
N LYS A 5 3.39 -15.94 -14.95
CA LYS A 5 3.26 -16.65 -13.68
C LYS A 5 2.55 -15.74 -12.68
N GLY A 6 1.25 -15.54 -12.79
CA GLY A 6 0.49 -14.86 -11.74
C GLY A 6 0.29 -15.76 -10.51
N LYS A 7 0.31 -15.19 -9.30
CA LYS A 7 -0.21 -15.85 -8.09
C LYS A 7 -1.50 -15.15 -7.66
N TYR A 8 -2.44 -15.92 -7.11
CA TYR A 8 -3.66 -15.35 -6.52
C TYR A 8 -4.02 -16.08 -5.23
N PHE A 9 -4.77 -15.40 -4.38
CA PHE A 9 -5.33 -15.97 -3.16
C PHE A 9 -6.66 -15.29 -2.84
N SER A 10 -7.49 -15.93 -2.02
CA SER A 10 -8.78 -15.36 -1.63
C SER A 10 -8.88 -15.16 -0.13
N ILE A 11 -9.56 -14.11 0.27
CA ILE A 11 -10.04 -13.87 1.63
C ILE A 11 -11.55 -13.64 1.59
N THR A 12 -12.20 -13.79 2.74
CA THR A 12 -13.63 -13.50 2.86
C THR A 12 -13.82 -12.39 3.86
N ASP A 13 -14.35 -11.26 3.40
CA ASP A 13 -14.71 -10.15 4.25
C ASP A 13 -16.10 -10.37 4.84
N PRO A 14 -16.28 -10.20 6.16
CA PRO A 14 -17.60 -10.13 6.77
C PRO A 14 -18.32 -8.83 6.37
N LYS A 15 -19.63 -8.78 6.62
CA LYS A 15 -20.45 -7.60 6.35
C LYS A 15 -19.89 -6.35 7.02
N GLY A 16 -19.77 -5.26 6.26
CA GLY A 16 -19.27 -3.98 6.76
C GLY A 16 -17.75 -3.91 6.92
N VAL A 17 -17.01 -4.92 6.47
CA VAL A 17 -15.56 -4.89 6.33
C VAL A 17 -15.19 -4.86 4.86
N ASN A 18 -14.14 -4.10 4.55
CA ASN A 18 -13.58 -4.01 3.21
C ASN A 18 -12.06 -4.07 3.31
N THR A 19 -11.48 -5.18 2.84
CA THR A 19 -10.04 -5.39 2.87
C THR A 19 -9.40 -4.98 1.55
N VAL A 20 -8.25 -4.31 1.66
CA VAL A 20 -7.32 -4.01 0.56
C VAL A 20 -5.94 -4.52 0.94
N ILE A 21 -5.14 -4.92 -0.06
CA ILE A 21 -3.83 -5.52 0.17
C ILE A 21 -2.80 -4.86 -0.72
N TYR A 22 -1.62 -4.62 -0.16
CA TYR A 22 -0.47 -4.05 -0.85
C TYR A 22 0.69 -5.04 -0.84
N LYS A 23 1.33 -5.23 -1.99
CA LYS A 23 2.66 -5.85 -2.11
C LYS A 23 3.70 -4.86 -1.63
N VAL A 24 4.66 -5.32 -0.84
CA VAL A 24 5.84 -4.55 -0.43
C VAL A 24 7.03 -5.00 -1.25
N ASN A 25 7.53 -4.11 -2.10
CA ASN A 25 8.69 -4.35 -2.94
C ASN A 25 9.93 -3.70 -2.31
N GLN A 26 11.09 -4.34 -2.45
CA GLN A 26 12.37 -3.73 -2.11
C GLN A 26 13.00 -3.15 -3.38
N THR A 27 13.49 -1.92 -3.31
CA THR A 27 14.20 -1.30 -4.43
C THR A 27 15.64 -1.80 -4.48
N GLU A 28 16.18 -1.94 -5.68
CA GLU A 28 17.60 -2.23 -5.88
C GLU A 28 18.41 -1.00 -5.45
N LYS A 29 19.26 -1.18 -4.41
CA LYS A 29 20.02 -0.09 -3.78
C LYS A 29 21.02 0.58 -4.73
N GLU A 30 21.46 -0.13 -5.77
CA GLU A 30 22.57 0.29 -6.63
C GLU A 30 22.23 1.44 -7.59
N ILE A 31 20.95 1.77 -7.76
CA ILE A 31 20.54 2.65 -8.85
C ILE A 31 20.35 4.12 -8.40
N PHE A 32 19.98 4.40 -7.13
CA PHE A 32 19.69 5.77 -6.67
C PHE A 32 19.87 5.97 -5.15
N GLU A 33 20.88 6.75 -4.73
CA GLU A 33 21.18 7.03 -3.30
C GLU A 33 20.01 7.62 -2.50
N ASN A 34 19.09 8.35 -3.17
CA ASN A 34 17.98 9.07 -2.53
C ASN A 34 16.60 8.41 -2.72
N ALA A 35 16.54 7.26 -3.39
CA ALA A 35 15.28 6.56 -3.62
C ALA A 35 14.79 5.84 -2.34
N PRO A 36 13.46 5.74 -2.12
CA PRO A 36 12.92 4.99 -1.00
C PRO A 36 13.28 3.50 -1.12
N LYS A 37 13.88 2.92 -0.07
CA LYS A 37 14.30 1.49 -0.04
C LYS A 37 13.16 0.50 -0.28
N TYR A 38 11.95 0.87 0.13
CA TYR A 38 10.76 0.04 -0.05
C TYR A 38 9.71 0.82 -0.82
N THR A 39 8.92 0.09 -1.60
CA THR A 39 7.75 0.62 -2.28
C THR A 39 6.55 -0.28 -2.05
N VAL A 40 5.36 0.28 -2.22
CA VAL A 40 4.10 -0.42 -2.04
C VAL A 40 3.28 -0.37 -3.31
N GLU A 41 2.59 -1.48 -3.58
CA GLU A 41 1.76 -1.64 -4.77
C GLU A 41 0.44 -2.30 -4.40
N ARG A 42 -0.67 -1.61 -4.69
CA ARG A 42 -2.02 -2.12 -4.41
C ARG A 42 -2.28 -3.33 -5.32
N LEU A 43 -2.66 -4.45 -4.72
CA LEU A 43 -3.03 -5.64 -5.48
C LEU A 43 -4.35 -5.43 -6.20
N PHE A 44 -4.44 -5.94 -7.43
CA PHE A 44 -5.71 -6.06 -8.13
C PHE A 44 -6.63 -7.05 -7.41
N VAL A 45 -7.93 -6.80 -7.46
CA VAL A 45 -8.93 -7.60 -6.74
C VAL A 45 -10.19 -7.80 -7.57
N THR A 46 -10.75 -9.01 -7.50
CA THR A 46 -12.13 -9.30 -7.92
C THR A 46 -12.98 -9.64 -6.70
N GLU A 47 -14.27 -9.36 -6.77
CA GLU A 47 -15.19 -9.56 -5.65
C GLU A 47 -16.40 -10.40 -6.08
N GLU A 48 -16.76 -11.39 -5.27
CA GLU A 48 -17.97 -12.20 -5.40
C GLU A 48 -18.82 -12.05 -4.12
N LEU A 49 -20.09 -11.68 -4.27
CA LEU A 49 -21.04 -11.64 -3.16
C LEU A 49 -21.57 -13.04 -2.86
N LYS A 50 -21.50 -13.44 -1.58
CA LYS A 50 -22.06 -14.70 -1.07
C LYS A 50 -22.92 -14.40 0.16
N GLY A 51 -24.18 -14.05 -0.09
CA GLY A 51 -25.07 -13.53 0.95
C GLY A 51 -24.54 -12.20 1.49
N ASP A 52 -24.34 -12.13 2.80
CA ASP A 52 -23.76 -10.95 3.49
C ASP A 52 -22.22 -10.92 3.48
N LEU A 53 -21.55 -11.95 2.95
CA LEU A 53 -20.10 -12.05 2.87
C LEU A 53 -19.59 -11.62 1.49
N LYS A 54 -18.37 -11.07 1.44
CA LYS A 54 -17.67 -10.78 0.18
C LYS A 54 -16.43 -11.64 0.06
N LYS A 55 -16.42 -12.56 -0.90
CA LYS A 55 -15.20 -13.27 -1.26
C LYS A 55 -14.38 -12.37 -2.18
N LYS A 56 -13.17 -12.00 -1.74
CA LYS A 56 -12.23 -11.20 -2.51
C LYS A 56 -11.07 -12.06 -2.98
N THR A 57 -10.77 -12.01 -4.26
CA THR A 57 -9.61 -12.69 -4.85
C THR A 57 -8.59 -11.66 -5.27
N PHE A 58 -7.40 -11.72 -4.66
CA PHE A 58 -6.30 -10.79 -4.90
C PHE A 58 -5.28 -11.42 -5.84
N PHE A 59 -4.73 -10.60 -6.74
CA PHE A 59 -3.79 -11.01 -7.76
C PHE A 59 -2.45 -10.33 -7.55
N VAL A 60 -1.38 -11.13 -7.55
CA VAL A 60 0.01 -10.68 -7.49
C VAL A 60 0.60 -10.87 -8.88
N GLU A 61 0.80 -9.74 -9.55
CA GLU A 61 1.53 -9.67 -10.82
C GLU A 61 3.04 -9.84 -10.53
N GLU A 62 3.71 -10.57 -11.41
CA GLU A 62 5.16 -10.86 -11.33
C GLU A 62 5.62 -11.27 -9.90
N PRO A 63 5.09 -12.38 -9.35
CA PRO A 63 5.46 -12.87 -8.04
C PRO A 63 6.87 -13.48 -8.07
N GLY A 64 7.68 -13.09 -7.11
CA GLY A 64 8.88 -13.79 -6.69
C GLY A 64 8.56 -15.07 -5.91
N GLU A 65 9.58 -15.65 -5.28
CA GLU A 65 9.43 -16.86 -4.47
C GLU A 65 8.55 -16.62 -3.24
N SER A 66 8.82 -15.54 -2.52
CA SER A 66 8.18 -15.15 -1.27
C SER A 66 7.82 -13.66 -1.30
N GLU A 67 6.56 -13.34 -1.04
CA GLU A 67 6.05 -11.97 -1.17
C GLU A 67 5.57 -11.41 0.16
N LYS A 68 6.05 -10.21 0.50
CA LYS A 68 5.61 -9.48 1.69
C LYS A 68 4.38 -8.64 1.37
N LEU A 69 3.34 -8.78 2.18
CA LEU A 69 2.06 -8.10 2.00
C LEU A 69 1.71 -7.26 3.22
N VAL A 70 1.10 -6.10 2.99
CA VAL A 70 0.37 -5.33 4.01
C VAL A 70 -1.12 -5.52 3.73
N ILE A 71 -1.85 -6.04 4.73
CA ILE A 71 -3.27 -6.34 4.65
C ILE A 71 -4.00 -5.32 5.53
N LEU A 72 -4.84 -4.50 4.92
CA LEU A 72 -5.60 -3.45 5.58
C LEU A 72 -7.08 -3.78 5.52
N SER A 73 -7.67 -4.16 6.65
CA SER A 73 -9.10 -4.43 6.75
C SER A 73 -9.82 -3.23 7.38
N PHE A 74 -10.57 -2.50 6.56
CA PHE A 74 -11.32 -1.32 6.97
C PHE A 74 -12.69 -1.76 7.49
N GLY A 75 -12.94 -1.51 8.79
CA GLY A 75 -14.26 -1.59 9.39
C GLY A 75 -14.82 -0.19 9.65
N LYS A 76 -16.04 -0.13 10.22
CA LYS A 76 -16.74 1.14 10.47
C LYS A 76 -15.95 2.13 11.34
N GLU A 77 -15.22 1.64 12.34
CA GLU A 77 -14.58 2.49 13.37
C GLU A 77 -13.06 2.35 13.43
N LYS A 78 -12.49 1.32 12.81
CA LYS A 78 -11.06 1.03 12.90
C LYS A 78 -10.55 0.34 11.64
N VAL A 79 -9.26 0.52 11.41
CA VAL A 79 -8.49 -0.22 10.39
C VAL A 79 -7.64 -1.26 11.12
N ILE A 80 -7.80 -2.53 10.75
CA ILE A 80 -6.92 -3.60 11.23
C ILE A 80 -5.78 -3.73 10.22
N VAL A 81 -4.54 -3.63 10.73
CA VAL A 81 -3.32 -3.77 9.94
C VAL A 81 -2.67 -5.10 10.26
N ASN A 82 -2.54 -5.96 9.26
CA ASN A 82 -1.81 -7.22 9.34
C ASN A 82 -0.71 -7.26 8.30
N MET A 83 0.32 -8.07 8.59
CA MET A 83 1.39 -8.36 7.65
C MET A 83 1.23 -9.79 7.16
N GLY A 84 1.43 -10.02 5.87
CA GLY A 84 1.30 -11.32 5.24
C GLY A 84 2.59 -11.74 4.53
N ILE A 85 2.82 -13.04 4.44
CA ILE A 85 3.80 -13.64 3.54
C ILE A 85 3.02 -14.58 2.61
N LEU A 86 3.17 -14.37 1.29
CA LEU A 86 2.66 -15.28 0.27
C LEU A 86 3.82 -16.08 -0.31
N GLU A 87 3.85 -17.37 0.00
CA GLU A 87 4.93 -18.28 -0.38
C GLU A 87 4.33 -19.64 -0.73
N ASN A 88 4.80 -20.28 -1.80
CA ASN A 88 4.29 -21.58 -2.25
C ASN A 88 2.77 -21.64 -2.42
N GLY A 89 2.16 -20.52 -2.86
CA GLY A 89 0.70 -20.39 -3.03
C GLY A 89 -0.10 -20.28 -1.73
N LYS A 90 0.57 -20.21 -0.58
CA LYS A 90 -0.07 -20.10 0.74
C LYS A 90 0.16 -18.72 1.34
N LEU A 91 -0.93 -18.06 1.71
CA LEU A 91 -0.88 -16.84 2.52
C LEU A 91 -0.76 -17.20 3.99
N SER A 92 0.24 -16.66 4.68
CA SER A 92 0.41 -16.77 6.12
C SER A 92 0.47 -15.38 6.76
N ILE A 93 -0.20 -15.18 7.89
CA ILE A 93 -0.06 -13.94 8.66
C ILE A 93 1.30 -13.96 9.35
N SER A 94 2.11 -12.94 9.07
CA SER A 94 3.46 -12.78 9.59
C SER A 94 3.44 -12.03 10.92
N LYS A 95 4.19 -12.56 11.90
CA LYS A 95 4.55 -11.82 13.11
C LYS A 95 5.84 -11.00 12.94
N LYS A 96 6.57 -11.17 11.84
CA LYS A 96 7.78 -10.39 11.56
C LYS A 96 7.38 -8.94 11.32
N PRO A 97 7.92 -7.98 12.10
CA PRO A 97 7.59 -6.57 11.92
C PRO A 97 8.09 -6.07 10.56
N LEU A 98 7.27 -5.28 9.89
CA LEU A 98 7.69 -4.37 8.85
C LEU A 98 7.80 -2.97 9.46
N PRO A 99 8.78 -2.16 9.06
CA PRO A 99 8.92 -0.76 9.46
C PRO A 99 7.81 0.10 8.85
N ILE A 100 6.59 -0.09 9.32
CA ILE A 100 5.39 0.60 8.85
C ILE A 100 5.09 1.78 9.76
N LYS A 101 5.00 2.97 9.17
CA LYS A 101 4.48 4.17 9.82
C LYS A 101 3.01 4.32 9.46
N LEU A 102 2.15 4.47 10.47
CA LEU A 102 0.71 4.67 10.31
C LEU A 102 0.33 6.09 10.70
N ASN A 103 -0.44 6.75 9.85
CA ASN A 103 -0.88 8.12 10.05
C ASN A 103 -2.37 8.24 9.77
N THR A 104 -3.09 8.94 10.65
CA THR A 104 -4.41 9.48 10.33
C THR A 104 -4.22 10.94 9.93
N LEU A 105 -4.69 11.30 8.73
CA LEU A 105 -4.58 12.65 8.20
C LEU A 105 -5.97 13.27 8.22
N TYR A 106 -6.15 14.34 8.98
CA TYR A 106 -7.39 15.12 8.99
C TYR A 106 -7.14 16.45 8.30
N SER A 107 -7.89 16.74 7.24
CA SER A 107 -7.73 17.97 6.48
C SER A 107 -8.77 19.00 6.91
N GLU A 108 -8.36 20.01 7.70
CA GLU A 108 -9.27 21.09 8.15
C GLU A 108 -9.40 22.23 7.14
N LYS A 109 -8.37 22.42 6.30
CA LYS A 109 -8.27 23.52 5.35
C LYS A 109 -8.73 23.07 3.97
N GLU A 110 -9.25 24.02 3.19
CA GLU A 110 -9.79 23.75 1.84
C GLU A 110 -8.82 23.02 0.89
N MET A 111 -7.50 23.15 1.11
CA MET A 111 -6.48 22.43 0.33
C MET A 111 -5.25 22.08 1.18
N GLU A 112 -5.17 20.83 1.64
CA GLU A 112 -3.91 20.24 2.15
C GLU A 112 -3.31 19.35 1.07
N TYR A 113 -2.04 19.59 0.73
CA TYR A 113 -1.26 18.73 -0.14
C TYR A 113 -0.31 17.89 0.71
N ARG A 114 -0.31 16.59 0.45
CA ARG A 114 0.72 15.68 0.98
C ARG A 114 1.68 15.31 -0.12
N GLU A 115 2.92 15.73 0.04
CA GLU A 115 4.00 15.46 -0.89
C GLU A 115 4.88 14.32 -0.41
N PHE A 116 5.34 13.50 -1.34
CA PHE A 116 6.23 12.39 -1.08
C PHE A 116 7.04 12.03 -2.33
N ARG A 117 8.18 11.38 -2.10
CA ARG A 117 9.10 10.98 -3.17
C ARG A 117 8.62 9.74 -3.91
N TYR A 118 9.03 9.65 -5.16
CA TYR A 118 8.90 8.47 -6.00
C TYR A 118 10.25 7.91 -6.35
N THR A 119 10.29 6.61 -6.62
CA THR A 119 11.39 5.99 -7.36
C THR A 119 11.31 6.41 -8.84
N PRO A 120 12.42 6.34 -9.60
CA PRO A 120 12.43 6.68 -11.02
C PRO A 120 11.50 5.82 -11.90
N ASN A 121 11.22 4.57 -11.48
CA ASN A 121 10.20 3.72 -12.11
C ASN A 121 8.77 3.99 -11.61
N LEU A 122 8.52 5.17 -11.04
CA LEU A 122 7.21 5.66 -10.60
C LEU A 122 6.53 4.80 -9.52
N LYS A 123 7.31 4.20 -8.63
CA LYS A 123 6.83 3.51 -7.42
C LYS A 123 7.06 4.40 -6.20
N ARG A 124 6.38 4.10 -5.07
CA ARG A 124 6.39 4.96 -3.88
C ARG A 124 6.31 4.15 -2.58
N PRO A 125 6.80 4.68 -1.44
CA PRO A 125 6.78 3.97 -0.15
C PRO A 125 5.45 4.13 0.61
N ILE A 126 4.62 5.09 0.21
CA ILE A 126 3.43 5.53 0.92
C ILE A 126 2.17 5.34 0.09
N SER A 127 1.05 5.05 0.75
CA SER A 127 -0.29 5.16 0.17
C SER A 127 -1.21 5.92 1.12
N ILE A 128 -2.14 6.70 0.53
CA ILE A 128 -3.17 7.46 1.24
C ILE A 128 -4.52 6.95 0.75
N ILE A 129 -5.36 6.53 1.68
CA ILE A 129 -6.61 5.80 1.44
C ILE A 129 -7.74 6.55 2.12
N ASP A 130 -8.85 6.72 1.41
CA ASP A 130 -10.11 7.16 1.98
C ASP A 130 -10.73 5.98 2.76
N PRO A 131 -10.82 6.03 4.10
CA PRO A 131 -11.25 4.88 4.90
C PRO A 131 -12.72 4.51 4.70
N GLU A 132 -13.54 5.43 4.18
CA GLU A 132 -14.97 5.18 3.92
C GLU A 132 -15.17 4.40 2.62
N THR A 133 -14.43 4.76 1.57
CA THR A 133 -14.56 4.15 0.24
C THR A 133 -13.54 3.05 -0.01
N THR A 134 -12.48 2.99 0.81
CA THR A 134 -11.26 2.19 0.61
C THR A 134 -10.51 2.51 -0.69
N GLU A 135 -10.86 3.60 -1.36
CA GLU A 135 -10.19 4.05 -2.57
C GLU A 135 -8.90 4.78 -2.24
N GLU A 136 -7.89 4.56 -3.06
CA GLU A 136 -6.62 5.25 -2.94
C GLU A 136 -6.74 6.67 -3.51
N VAL A 137 -6.23 7.65 -2.77
CA VAL A 137 -6.10 9.02 -3.27
C VAL A 137 -4.99 9.04 -4.31
N LYS A 138 -5.38 9.15 -5.59
CA LYS A 138 -4.44 9.15 -6.70
C LYS A 138 -3.53 10.39 -6.65
N PRO A 139 -2.21 10.23 -6.56
CA PRO A 139 -1.28 11.34 -6.58
C PRO A 139 -1.10 11.90 -7.99
N VAL A 140 -0.85 13.20 -8.07
CA VAL A 140 -0.37 13.87 -9.27
C VAL A 140 1.16 13.90 -9.21
N LEU A 141 1.80 13.35 -10.25
CA LEU A 141 3.25 13.35 -10.38
C LEU A 141 3.75 14.67 -10.97
N TYR A 142 4.90 15.12 -10.51
CA TYR A 142 5.62 16.25 -11.07
C TYR A 142 7.13 16.06 -10.90
N PHE A 143 7.91 16.73 -11.76
CA PHE A 143 9.36 16.74 -11.66
C PHE A 143 9.81 17.97 -10.87
N ASP A 144 10.51 17.75 -9.76
CA ASP A 144 11.09 18.79 -8.93
C ASP A 144 12.48 19.15 -9.47
N LYS A 145 12.61 20.36 -10.03
CA LYS A 145 13.86 20.83 -10.64
C LYS A 145 14.93 21.14 -9.60
N GLU A 146 14.56 21.45 -8.36
CA GLU A 146 15.52 21.80 -7.31
C GLU A 146 16.23 20.55 -6.79
N THR A 147 15.48 19.45 -6.60
CA THR A 147 16.05 18.18 -6.12
C THR A 147 16.39 17.20 -7.24
N ASN A 148 16.00 17.48 -8.49
CA ASN A 148 16.17 16.58 -9.63
C ASN A 148 15.46 15.21 -9.43
N GLU A 149 14.30 15.23 -8.76
CA GLU A 149 13.52 14.04 -8.39
C GLU A 149 12.10 14.07 -8.98
N VAL A 150 11.54 12.88 -9.21
CA VAL A 150 10.08 12.76 -9.41
C VAL A 150 9.40 12.75 -8.05
N ARG A 151 8.40 13.62 -7.88
CA ARG A 151 7.58 13.73 -6.68
C ARG A 151 6.12 13.48 -7.01
N GLY A 152 5.37 13.08 -6.00
CA GLY A 152 3.91 13.05 -6.08
C GLY A 152 3.28 13.88 -4.99
N LYS A 153 2.14 14.48 -5.34
CA LYS A 153 1.29 15.20 -4.40
C LYS A 153 -0.13 14.64 -4.43
N CYS A 154 -0.68 14.37 -3.25
CA CYS A 154 -2.09 14.05 -3.09
C CYS A 154 -2.85 15.29 -2.62
N LYS A 155 -3.92 15.63 -3.34
CA LYS A 155 -4.87 16.66 -2.91
C LYS A 155 -5.90 16.03 -1.98
N LEU A 156 -5.93 16.46 -0.71
CA LEU A 156 -6.91 16.00 0.26
C LEU A 156 -8.15 16.90 0.22
N LYS A 157 -9.34 16.31 0.38
CA LYS A 157 -10.59 17.06 0.50
C LYS A 157 -10.71 17.62 1.92
N PRO A 158 -11.23 18.85 2.09
CA PRO A 158 -11.46 19.42 3.40
C PRO A 158 -12.51 18.65 4.21
N TYR A 159 -12.41 18.77 5.53
CA TYR A 159 -13.25 18.15 6.54
C TYR A 159 -13.37 16.63 6.38
N LYS A 160 -12.30 16.00 5.89
CA LYS A 160 -12.24 14.57 5.64
C LYS A 160 -10.99 13.94 6.25
N SER A 161 -11.17 12.74 6.80
CA SER A 161 -10.11 11.91 7.34
C SER A 161 -9.59 10.92 6.29
N TYR A 162 -8.28 10.72 6.28
CA TYR A 162 -7.60 9.76 5.43
C TYR A 162 -6.70 8.86 6.27
N PHE A 163 -6.60 7.59 5.87
CA PHE A 163 -5.64 6.65 6.41
C PHE A 163 -4.41 6.64 5.51
N ALA A 164 -3.23 6.90 6.06
CA ALA A 164 -1.97 6.81 5.34
C ALA A 164 -1.05 5.80 6.01
N PHE A 165 -0.37 5.00 5.19
CA PHE A 165 0.71 4.14 5.66
C PHE A 165 1.93 4.25 4.77
N GLU A 166 3.10 4.20 5.38
CA GLU A 166 4.40 4.34 4.71
C GLU A 166 5.35 3.24 5.20
N ILE A 167 6.02 2.55 4.27
CA ILE A 167 7.08 1.59 4.61
C ILE A 167 8.42 2.32 4.54
N LYS A 168 9.15 2.33 5.66
CA LYS A 168 10.45 3.02 5.79
C LYS A 168 11.60 2.04 5.92
N GLU A 169 12.83 2.50 5.75
CA GLU A 169 13.95 1.77 6.33
C GLU A 169 13.88 1.92 7.85
N ASP A 170 14.08 0.82 8.56
CA ASP A 170 14.28 0.90 10.00
C ASP A 170 15.68 1.46 10.20
N ASN A 171 15.78 2.75 10.55
CA ASN A 171 17.05 3.36 10.94
C ASN A 171 17.35 2.98 12.40
N SER A 172 17.40 1.67 12.69
CA SER A 172 17.84 1.18 14.00
C SER A 172 19.36 1.30 14.15
N ASP A 173 19.91 2.46 13.79
CA ASP A 173 21.19 3.01 14.25
C ASP A 173 20.97 4.13 15.29
N ASP A 174 19.72 4.37 15.72
CA ASP A 174 19.45 5.12 16.94
C ASP A 174 19.63 4.19 18.15
N ILE A 175 20.86 4.25 18.69
CA ILE A 175 21.38 3.64 19.93
C ILE A 175 20.46 3.86 21.14
#